data_AF-A0A9W7CPG6-F1
#
_entry.id   AF-A0A9W7CPG6-F1
#
_cell.length_a   1.000
_cell.length_b   1.000
_cell.length_c   1.000
_cell.angle_alpha   90.00
_cell.angle_beta   90.00
_cell.angle_gamma   90.00
#
_symmetry.space_group_name_H-M   'P 1'
#
loop_
_entity.id
_entity.type
_entity.pdbx_description
1 polymer ?
#
loop_
_entity_poly.entity_id
_entity_poly.type
_entity_poly.pdbx_seq_one_letter_code
_entity_poly.pdbx_strand_id
1 'polypeptide(L)'
;MSLTITPDKQIGFTLSRGDQATKSMLTLANNTGDYFAFKVKTTQPRRYLVRPNQGLVKPGESEEVTIILVDKDKQMLLTDFEQIGPGALESSKDKFLIQSSKVEEEFYNTTKAKGSAKDLAEALTTMWQKISAEKTLVSNTKLQVKHTVDAQSLSSNNNSSSAGYGAVQQSADRIREGMQGTSQNGPGSEGLMPEQQFKNDANLRKKYDELVAFSVNLTAERDILNNALEQAKRDLNREMAARMSAEDSAVRAPSGGGRTKPGATAGQVEEKKAGKKGFTFFQLMLVAVIMFFAGKYVGAGGNVKAVFGGATGGVNPAEL
;
A
#
# COMPACT_ATOMS: atom_id res chain seq x y z
N MET A 1 27.66 -23.63 -8.05
CA MET A 1 27.57 -22.68 -9.17
C MET A 1 26.15 -22.14 -9.23
N SER A 2 25.94 -20.92 -9.74
CA SER A 2 24.63 -20.26 -9.77
C SER A 2 24.45 -19.44 -11.04
N LEU A 3 23.22 -19.00 -11.30
CA LEU A 3 22.91 -18.09 -12.39
C LEU A 3 23.62 -16.74 -12.20
N THR A 4 24.07 -16.16 -13.30
CA THR A 4 24.60 -14.79 -13.35
C THR A 4 23.43 -13.84 -13.59
N ILE A 5 23.29 -12.83 -12.74
CA ILE A 5 22.11 -11.95 -12.70
C ILE A 5 22.54 -10.54 -13.08
N THR A 6 21.89 -9.96 -14.09
CA THR A 6 22.17 -8.61 -14.58
C THR A 6 20.88 -7.80 -14.64
N PRO A 7 20.79 -6.64 -13.95
CA PRO A 7 21.76 -6.05 -13.03
C PRO A 7 21.94 -6.89 -11.74
N ASP A 8 23.09 -6.78 -11.05
CA ASP A 8 23.44 -7.64 -9.90
C ASP A 8 23.04 -7.08 -8.53
N LYS A 9 22.92 -5.75 -8.39
CA LYS A 9 22.68 -5.08 -7.10
C LYS A 9 21.35 -4.34 -7.00
N GLN A 10 20.89 -3.73 -8.09
CA GLN A 10 19.75 -2.83 -8.06
C GLN A 10 18.89 -2.94 -9.31
N ILE A 11 17.59 -2.76 -9.14
CA ILE A 11 16.58 -2.73 -10.19
C ILE A 11 16.06 -1.29 -10.27
N GLY A 12 16.31 -0.63 -11.40
CA GLY A 12 15.97 0.76 -11.62
C GLY A 12 14.63 0.91 -12.35
N PHE A 13 13.73 1.73 -11.81
CA PHE A 13 12.49 2.11 -12.47
C PHE A 13 12.54 3.59 -12.81
N THR A 14 12.34 3.91 -14.09
CA THR A 14 12.26 5.29 -14.57
C THR A 14 10.79 5.68 -14.70
N LEU A 15 10.31 6.49 -13.77
CA LEU A 15 8.96 7.02 -13.70
C LEU A 15 8.78 8.10 -14.77
N SER A 16 7.65 8.04 -15.48
CA SER A 16 7.24 9.03 -16.48
C SER A 16 5.75 9.35 -16.32
N ARG A 17 5.35 10.59 -16.65
CA ARG A 17 3.95 11.06 -16.50
C ARG A 17 2.94 10.43 -17.47
N GLY A 18 3.42 9.74 -18.52
CA GLY A 18 2.55 9.13 -19.53
C GLY A 18 1.87 7.83 -19.05
N ASP A 19 0.90 7.34 -19.81
CA ASP A 19 0.17 6.07 -19.55
C ASP A 19 1.03 4.81 -19.81
N GLN A 20 2.30 4.99 -20.20
CA GLN A 20 3.20 3.87 -20.45
C GLN A 20 3.56 3.15 -19.15
N ALA A 21 3.49 1.82 -19.18
CA ALA A 21 3.86 0.99 -18.05
C ALA A 21 5.35 1.15 -17.71
N THR A 22 5.64 1.48 -16.45
CA THR A 22 7.02 1.55 -15.97
C THR A 22 7.56 0.14 -15.74
N LYS A 23 8.54 -0.28 -16.55
CA LYS A 23 9.14 -1.62 -16.49
C LYS A 23 10.66 -1.56 -16.32
N SER A 24 11.19 -2.59 -15.68
CA SER A 24 12.62 -2.89 -15.61
C SER A 24 12.85 -4.33 -16.04
N MET A 25 13.99 -4.60 -16.64
CA MET A 25 14.36 -5.92 -17.14
C MET A 25 15.50 -6.50 -16.31
N LEU A 26 15.45 -7.80 -16.08
CA LEU A 26 16.43 -8.57 -15.34
C LEU A 26 16.80 -9.80 -16.17
N THR A 27 18.09 -9.97 -16.47
CA THR A 27 18.59 -11.11 -17.24
C THR A 27 19.23 -12.13 -16.31
N LEU A 28 18.80 -13.38 -16.44
CA LEU A 28 19.31 -14.54 -15.71
C LEU A 28 20.10 -15.43 -16.68
N ALA A 29 21.43 -15.28 -16.71
CA ALA A 29 22.30 -16.00 -17.62
C ALA A 29 22.87 -17.27 -16.97
N ASN A 30 22.76 -18.40 -17.67
CA ASN A 30 23.34 -19.67 -17.26
C ASN A 30 24.65 -19.95 -18.00
N ASN A 31 25.76 -19.62 -17.35
CA ASN A 31 27.10 -19.83 -17.88
C ASN A 31 27.71 -21.19 -17.46
N THR A 32 26.90 -22.12 -16.97
CA THR A 32 27.37 -23.46 -16.53
C THR A 32 26.83 -24.55 -17.46
N GLY A 33 27.35 -25.78 -17.29
CA GLY A 33 26.85 -26.98 -17.97
C GLY A 33 25.61 -27.62 -17.32
N ASP A 34 25.04 -27.00 -16.28
CA ASP A 34 23.94 -27.57 -15.50
C ASP A 34 22.61 -26.87 -15.83
N TYR A 35 21.49 -27.56 -15.62
CA TYR A 35 20.16 -26.97 -15.71
C TYR A 35 19.79 -26.28 -14.39
N PHE A 36 19.16 -25.11 -14.47
CA PHE A 36 18.69 -24.38 -13.29
C PHE A 36 17.20 -24.08 -13.35
N ALA A 37 16.57 -24.09 -12.18
CA ALA A 37 15.31 -23.42 -11.96
C ALA A 37 15.52 -22.11 -11.21
N PHE A 38 14.70 -21.10 -11.49
CA PHE A 38 14.70 -19.84 -10.77
C PHE A 38 13.31 -19.47 -10.24
N LYS A 39 13.31 -18.65 -9.19
CA LYS A 39 12.11 -18.04 -8.62
C LYS A 39 12.41 -16.62 -8.15
N VAL A 40 11.52 -15.70 -8.48
CA VAL A 40 11.60 -14.30 -8.11
C VAL A 40 10.58 -14.01 -7.00
N LYS A 41 11.07 -13.42 -5.92
CA LYS A 41 10.28 -12.96 -4.77
C LYS A 41 10.49 -11.47 -4.56
N THR A 42 9.51 -10.78 -3.99
CA THR A 42 9.60 -9.36 -3.67
C THR A 42 9.04 -9.08 -2.29
N THR A 43 9.52 -8.03 -1.63
CA THR A 43 8.94 -7.52 -0.39
C THR A 43 7.60 -6.82 -0.60
N GLN A 44 7.27 -6.42 -1.84
CA GLN A 44 6.03 -5.70 -2.18
C GLN A 44 5.28 -6.36 -3.36
N PRO A 45 4.65 -7.52 -3.16
CA PRO A 45 3.99 -8.28 -4.23
C PRO A 45 2.79 -7.56 -4.86
N ARG A 46 2.21 -6.55 -4.17
CA ARG A 46 1.11 -5.73 -4.72
C ARG A 46 1.58 -4.61 -5.63
N ARG A 47 2.83 -4.14 -5.45
CA ARG A 47 3.41 -3.01 -6.18
C ARG A 47 4.07 -3.43 -7.50
N TYR A 48 4.54 -4.68 -7.58
CA TYR A 48 5.31 -5.16 -8.71
C TYR A 48 4.68 -6.41 -9.32
N LEU A 49 4.46 -6.37 -10.63
CA LEU A 49 4.12 -7.55 -11.43
C LEU A 49 5.40 -8.10 -12.06
N VAL A 50 5.66 -9.40 -11.89
CA VAL A 50 6.87 -10.07 -12.38
C VAL A 50 6.50 -11.12 -13.42
N ARG A 51 7.12 -11.07 -14.60
CA ARG A 51 6.87 -12.03 -15.69
C ARG A 51 8.17 -12.42 -16.42
N PRO A 52 8.51 -13.72 -16.48
CA PRO A 52 8.02 -14.81 -15.62
C PRO A 52 8.47 -14.64 -14.16
N ASN A 53 7.66 -15.10 -13.20
CA ASN A 53 8.04 -15.08 -11.77
C ASN A 53 8.82 -16.33 -11.33
N GLN A 54 8.77 -17.40 -12.10
CA GLN A 54 9.55 -18.63 -11.93
C GLN A 54 9.70 -19.32 -13.28
N GLY A 55 10.77 -20.08 -13.46
CA GLY A 55 11.06 -20.75 -14.73
C GLY A 55 12.29 -21.65 -14.67
N LEU A 56 12.70 -22.10 -15.85
CA LEU A 56 13.85 -22.98 -16.07
C LEU A 56 14.82 -22.31 -17.06
N VAL A 57 16.12 -22.48 -16.83
CA VAL A 57 17.19 -21.98 -17.70
C VAL A 57 18.11 -23.15 -18.05
N LYS A 58 18.26 -23.43 -19.34
CA LYS A 58 19.15 -24.50 -19.83
C LYS A 58 20.62 -24.03 -19.84
N PRO A 59 21.60 -24.95 -19.91
CA PRO A 59 23.01 -24.61 -20.06
C PRO A 59 23.26 -23.67 -21.25
N GLY A 60 24.01 -22.59 -21.03
CA GLY A 60 24.38 -21.63 -22.07
C GLY A 60 23.27 -20.66 -22.53
N GLU A 61 22.08 -20.71 -21.92
CA GLU A 61 20.97 -19.81 -22.25
C GLU A 61 20.81 -18.71 -21.19
N SER A 62 20.08 -17.66 -21.57
CA SER A 62 19.64 -16.61 -20.65
C SER A 62 18.13 -16.47 -20.69
N GLU A 63 17.54 -16.25 -19.52
CA GLU A 63 16.11 -15.95 -19.39
C GLU A 63 15.93 -14.49 -19.00
N GLU A 64 14.94 -13.83 -19.59
CA GLU A 64 14.62 -12.44 -19.31
C GLU A 64 13.36 -12.32 -18.45
N VAL A 65 13.49 -11.63 -17.32
CA VAL A 65 12.40 -11.33 -16.39
C VAL A 65 12.05 -9.86 -16.48
N THR A 66 10.82 -9.58 -16.90
CA THR A 66 10.25 -8.24 -16.90
C THR A 66 9.55 -7.99 -15.55
N ILE A 67 9.91 -6.89 -14.90
CA ILE A 67 9.27 -6.43 -13.67
C ILE A 67 8.58 -5.10 -13.98
N ILE A 68 7.30 -5.02 -13.69
CA ILE A 68 6.43 -3.89 -14.01
C ILE A 68 5.96 -3.27 -12.69
N LEU A 69 6.15 -1.97 -12.53
CA LEU A 69 5.59 -1.19 -11.44
C LEU A 69 4.10 -0.93 -11.73
N VAL A 70 3.24 -1.27 -10.78
CA VAL A 70 1.79 -1.07 -10.89
C VAL A 70 1.47 0.42 -10.97
N ASP A 71 0.54 0.77 -11.85
CA ASP A 71 0.26 2.17 -12.21
C ASP A 71 -0.16 3.04 -11.01
N LYS A 72 -0.98 2.49 -10.11
CA LYS A 72 -1.35 3.18 -8.86
C LYS A 72 -0.13 3.61 -8.03
N ASP A 73 0.83 2.70 -7.84
CA ASP A 73 2.05 3.00 -7.07
C ASP A 73 2.96 3.97 -7.83
N LYS A 74 3.03 3.86 -9.16
CA LYS A 74 3.74 4.81 -10.02
C LYS A 74 3.19 6.24 -9.85
N GLN A 75 1.86 6.41 -9.89
CA GLN A 75 1.22 7.72 -9.71
C GLN A 75 1.49 8.30 -8.32
N MET A 76 1.41 7.48 -7.27
CA MET A 76 1.75 7.92 -5.91
C MET A 76 3.20 8.40 -5.81
N LEU A 77 4.16 7.64 -6.35
CA LEU A 77 5.57 8.01 -6.31
C LEU A 77 5.88 9.29 -7.11
N LEU A 78 5.19 9.49 -8.24
CA LEU A 78 5.29 10.74 -8.99
C LEU A 78 4.73 11.92 -8.19
N THR A 79 3.60 11.72 -7.50
CA THR A 79 2.98 12.76 -6.66
C THR A 79 3.90 13.14 -5.49
N ASP A 80 4.49 12.14 -4.82
CA ASP A 80 5.44 12.36 -3.72
C ASP A 80 6.70 13.09 -4.21
N PHE A 81 7.21 12.74 -5.40
CA PHE A 81 8.32 13.44 -6.03
C PHE A 81 7.99 14.92 -6.33
N GLU A 82 6.77 15.23 -6.75
CA GLU A 82 6.35 16.61 -7.04
C GLU A 82 6.17 17.45 -5.78
N GLN A 83 5.69 16.85 -4.69
CA GLN A 83 5.44 17.56 -3.44
C GLN A 83 6.69 17.72 -2.57
N ILE A 84 7.53 16.69 -2.50
CA ILE A 84 8.65 16.58 -1.53
C ILE A 84 10.00 16.68 -2.26
N GLY A 85 10.03 16.48 -3.57
CA GLY A 85 11.24 16.47 -4.38
C GLY A 85 11.94 15.11 -4.47
N PRO A 86 13.18 15.06 -4.99
CA PRO A 86 13.92 13.82 -5.25
C PRO A 86 14.10 12.90 -4.04
N GLY A 87 14.20 13.47 -2.83
CA GLY A 87 14.40 12.70 -1.60
C GLY A 87 13.25 11.75 -1.26
N ALA A 88 12.04 11.96 -1.80
CA ALA A 88 10.93 11.03 -1.64
C ALA A 88 11.23 9.64 -2.23
N LEU A 89 11.90 9.61 -3.40
CA LEU A 89 12.18 8.38 -4.13
C LEU A 89 13.38 7.59 -3.56
N GLU A 90 14.29 8.27 -2.87
CA GLU A 90 15.44 7.65 -2.19
C GLU A 90 15.03 6.81 -0.98
N SER A 91 13.82 7.00 -0.46
CA SER A 91 13.31 6.29 0.72
C SER A 91 12.80 4.87 0.42
N SER A 92 12.80 4.42 -0.85
CA SER A 92 12.28 3.10 -1.21
C SER A 92 13.10 1.98 -0.57
N LYS A 93 12.42 1.14 0.24
CA LYS A 93 13.03 -0.01 0.94
C LYS A 93 12.73 -1.33 0.25
N ASP A 94 12.15 -1.28 -0.95
CA ASP A 94 11.68 -2.43 -1.68
C ASP A 94 12.85 -3.29 -2.15
N LYS A 95 12.69 -4.61 -2.07
CA LYS A 95 13.75 -5.57 -2.39
C LYS A 95 13.19 -6.74 -3.18
N PHE A 96 13.99 -7.22 -4.12
CA PHE A 96 13.78 -8.47 -4.83
C PHE A 96 14.77 -9.53 -4.35
N LEU A 97 14.31 -10.78 -4.33
CA LEU A 97 15.12 -11.95 -4.04
C LEU A 97 14.95 -12.93 -5.19
N ILE A 98 16.04 -13.21 -5.89
CA ILE A 98 16.12 -14.19 -6.94
C ILE A 98 16.75 -15.43 -6.31
N GLN A 99 16.02 -16.53 -6.39
CA GLN A 99 16.48 -17.84 -5.93
C GLN A 99 16.78 -18.69 -7.16
N SER A 100 17.90 -19.40 -7.15
CA SER A 100 18.22 -20.38 -8.19
C SER A 100 18.67 -21.70 -7.59
N SER A 101 18.20 -22.81 -8.15
CA SER A 101 18.59 -24.17 -7.75
C SER A 101 18.93 -25.00 -8.98
N LYS A 102 19.97 -25.84 -8.85
CA LYS A 102 20.29 -26.85 -9.86
C LYS A 102 19.12 -27.84 -9.95
N VAL A 103 18.80 -28.28 -11.16
CA VAL A 103 17.79 -29.30 -11.43
C VAL A 103 18.36 -30.38 -12.34
N GLU A 104 17.76 -31.56 -12.29
CA GLU A 104 18.12 -32.66 -13.18
C GLU A 104 17.61 -32.40 -14.61
N GLU A 105 18.36 -32.90 -15.59
CA GLU A 105 18.03 -32.78 -17.00
C GLU A 105 16.70 -33.47 -17.35
N GLU A 106 16.42 -34.63 -16.73
CA GLU A 106 15.17 -35.35 -16.93
C GLU A 106 13.95 -34.53 -16.48
N PHE A 107 14.09 -33.81 -15.36
CA PHE A 107 13.07 -32.87 -14.89
C PHE A 107 12.86 -31.73 -15.88
N TYR A 108 13.96 -31.14 -16.40
CA TYR A 108 13.86 -30.07 -17.41
C TYR A 108 13.10 -30.54 -18.66
N ASN A 109 13.53 -31.66 -19.24
CA ASN A 109 12.94 -32.20 -20.47
C ASN A 109 11.48 -32.59 -20.27
N THR A 110 11.16 -33.26 -19.17
CA THR A 110 9.79 -33.64 -18.83
C THR A 110 8.88 -32.41 -18.68
N THR A 111 9.36 -31.38 -18.00
CA THR A 111 8.54 -30.21 -17.67
C THR A 111 8.37 -29.27 -18.88
N LYS A 112 9.38 -29.15 -19.75
CA LYS A 112 9.29 -28.37 -20.99
C LYS A 112 8.52 -29.10 -22.10
N ALA A 113 8.61 -30.42 -22.19
CA ALA A 113 7.97 -31.20 -23.27
C ALA A 113 6.50 -31.52 -23.00
N LYS A 114 6.08 -31.69 -21.73
CA LYS A 114 4.72 -32.18 -21.40
C LYS A 114 3.62 -31.11 -21.31
N GLY A 115 3.93 -29.82 -21.30
CA GLY A 115 3.08 -28.90 -20.54
C GLY A 115 2.70 -27.58 -21.18
N SER A 116 1.43 -27.21 -20.99
CA SER A 116 0.97 -25.82 -20.99
C SER A 116 1.71 -25.01 -19.91
N ALA A 117 1.64 -23.68 -19.97
CA ALA A 117 2.26 -22.82 -18.94
C ALA A 117 1.78 -23.13 -17.50
N LYS A 118 0.59 -23.71 -17.36
CA LYS A 118 0.02 -24.14 -16.07
C LYS A 118 0.77 -25.34 -15.49
N ASP A 119 1.07 -26.34 -16.32
CA ASP A 119 1.73 -27.57 -15.87
C ASP A 119 3.17 -27.30 -15.43
N LEU A 120 3.88 -26.43 -16.17
CA LEU A 120 5.20 -25.93 -15.79
C LEU A 120 5.16 -25.25 -14.41
N ALA A 121 4.15 -24.41 -14.16
CA ALA A 121 4.02 -23.69 -12.89
C ALA A 121 3.75 -24.64 -11.71
N GLU A 122 2.95 -25.69 -11.89
CA GLU A 122 2.65 -26.68 -10.87
C GLU A 122 3.86 -27.56 -10.54
N ALA A 123 4.57 -28.05 -11.56
CA ALA A 123 5.80 -28.83 -11.39
C ALA A 123 6.90 -28.02 -10.66
N LEU A 124 7.10 -26.76 -11.06
CA LEU A 124 8.03 -25.86 -10.37
C LEU A 124 7.61 -25.61 -8.92
N THR A 125 6.32 -25.42 -8.66
CA THR A 125 5.81 -25.20 -7.30
C THR A 125 6.11 -26.40 -6.40
N THR A 126 5.87 -27.62 -6.89
CA THR A 126 6.15 -28.87 -6.18
C THR A 126 7.64 -29.02 -5.89
N MET A 127 8.50 -28.75 -6.88
CA MET A 127 9.95 -28.80 -6.72
C MET A 127 10.45 -27.79 -5.67
N TRP A 128 9.95 -26.55 -5.65
CA TRP A 128 10.33 -25.55 -4.65
C TRP A 128 9.89 -25.92 -3.22
N GLN A 129 8.77 -26.62 -3.07
CA GLN A 129 8.34 -27.16 -1.78
C GLN A 129 9.30 -28.25 -1.27
N LYS A 130 9.69 -29.18 -2.15
CA LYS A 130 10.69 -30.22 -1.82
C LYS A 130 12.03 -29.62 -1.42
N ILE A 131 12.54 -28.66 -2.20
CA ILE A 131 13.80 -27.96 -1.88
C ILE A 131 13.74 -27.31 -0.50
N SER A 132 12.62 -26.68 -0.17
CA SER A 132 12.44 -26.02 1.13
C SER A 132 12.40 -27.02 2.29
N ALA A 133 11.86 -28.23 2.07
CA ALA A 133 11.80 -29.29 3.08
C ALA A 133 13.16 -29.99 3.27
N GLU A 134 13.86 -30.27 2.18
CA GLU A 134 15.13 -31.02 2.16
C GLU A 134 16.35 -30.14 2.44
N LYS A 135 16.17 -28.80 2.55
CA LYS A 135 17.25 -27.81 2.72
C LYS A 135 18.35 -27.94 1.67
N THR A 136 17.96 -28.23 0.43
CA THR A 136 18.91 -28.27 -0.69
C THR A 136 19.53 -26.89 -0.92
N LEU A 137 20.74 -26.90 -1.51
CA LEU A 137 21.53 -25.70 -1.71
C LEU A 137 20.86 -24.77 -2.75
N VAL A 138 20.29 -23.66 -2.27
CA VAL A 138 19.71 -22.61 -3.10
C VAL A 138 20.63 -21.40 -3.09
N SER A 139 20.98 -20.91 -4.29
CA SER A 139 21.65 -19.61 -4.41
C SER A 139 20.63 -18.49 -4.32
N ASN A 140 20.95 -17.44 -3.55
CA ASN A 140 20.06 -16.34 -3.24
C ASN A 140 20.74 -15.01 -3.59
N THR A 141 20.17 -14.27 -4.52
CA THR A 141 20.65 -12.94 -4.89
C THR A 141 19.59 -11.90 -4.57
N LYS A 142 19.98 -10.90 -3.78
CA LYS A 142 19.08 -9.84 -3.31
C LYS A 142 19.39 -8.53 -4.03
N LEU A 143 18.38 -7.93 -4.61
CA LEU A 143 18.48 -6.65 -5.30
C LEU A 143 17.62 -5.59 -4.62
N GLN A 144 18.12 -4.36 -4.58
CA GLN A 144 17.37 -3.21 -4.10
C GLN A 144 16.62 -2.53 -5.24
N VAL A 145 15.48 -1.92 -4.96
CA VAL A 145 14.76 -1.15 -5.97
C VAL A 145 15.14 0.32 -5.86
N LYS A 146 15.42 0.95 -7.01
CA LYS A 146 15.64 2.39 -7.11
C LYS A 146 14.64 3.00 -8.08
N HIS A 147 14.05 4.13 -7.69
CA HIS A 147 13.11 4.88 -8.50
C HIS A 147 13.78 6.19 -8.94
N THR A 148 13.60 6.54 -10.20
CA THR A 148 14.11 7.77 -10.80
C THR A 148 13.03 8.37 -11.67
N VAL A 149 13.04 9.68 -11.89
CA VAL A 149 12.08 10.33 -12.80
C VAL A 149 12.80 10.69 -14.09
N ASP A 150 12.14 10.44 -15.22
CA ASP A 150 12.62 10.94 -16.50
C ASP A 150 12.38 12.46 -16.57
N ALA A 151 13.48 13.23 -16.54
CA ALA A 151 13.45 14.69 -16.58
C ALA A 151 12.77 15.23 -17.84
N GLN A 152 12.80 14.50 -18.97
CA GLN A 152 12.13 14.92 -20.21
C GLN A 152 10.61 14.76 -20.13
N SER A 153 10.12 13.87 -19.26
CA SER A 153 8.68 13.66 -19.04
C SER A 153 8.05 14.67 -18.08
N LEU A 154 8.87 15.50 -17.42
CA LEU A 154 8.41 16.57 -16.52
C LEU A 154 8.06 17.86 -17.28
N SER A 155 8.61 18.05 -18.48
CA SER A 155 8.25 19.16 -19.37
C SER A 155 7.04 18.80 -20.23
N SER A 156 5.83 18.96 -19.68
CA SER A 156 4.65 19.12 -20.54
C SER A 156 4.69 20.49 -21.19
N ASN A 157 4.44 20.53 -22.50
CA ASN A 157 4.27 21.73 -23.32
C ASN A 157 3.47 22.84 -22.61
N ASN A 158 4.16 23.90 -22.22
CA ASN A 158 3.54 25.22 -22.11
C ASN A 158 3.33 25.75 -23.53
N ASN A 159 2.21 25.36 -24.15
CA ASN A 159 1.62 26.17 -25.20
C ASN A 159 0.13 26.39 -24.88
N SER A 160 -0.12 26.94 -23.70
CA SER A 160 -1.28 27.78 -23.44
C SER A 160 -0.74 29.17 -23.11
N SER A 161 -1.01 30.07 -24.05
CA SER A 161 -0.81 31.50 -23.98
C SER A 161 -1.04 32.08 -22.58
N SER A 162 -0.10 32.92 -22.15
CA SER A 162 -0.29 33.84 -21.05
C SER A 162 -1.55 34.70 -21.27
N ALA A 163 -2.58 34.46 -20.49
CA ALA A 163 -3.61 35.45 -20.22
C ALA A 163 -3.84 35.43 -18.71
N GLY A 164 -3.66 36.61 -18.11
CA GLY A 164 -3.52 36.81 -16.68
C GLY A 164 -4.75 36.48 -15.85
N TYR A 165 -4.50 36.49 -14.54
CA TYR A 165 -5.47 36.55 -13.48
C TYR A 165 -6.52 37.65 -13.73
N GLY A 166 -7.80 37.26 -13.70
CA GLY A 166 -8.92 38.17 -13.48
C GLY A 166 -9.99 38.16 -14.56
N ALA A 167 -11.00 37.32 -14.41
CA ALA A 167 -12.40 37.63 -14.77
C ALA A 167 -13.30 36.42 -14.43
N VAL A 168 -13.75 36.36 -13.17
CA VAL A 168 -14.98 35.66 -12.80
C VAL A 168 -16.10 36.68 -12.96
N GLN A 169 -16.79 36.70 -14.09
CA GLN A 169 -18.22 37.02 -14.21
C GLN A 169 -18.63 37.00 -15.70
N GLN A 170 -19.84 36.50 -15.97
CA GLN A 170 -20.58 36.63 -17.25
C GLN A 170 -20.26 35.63 -18.37
N SER A 171 -20.85 34.44 -18.25
CA SER A 171 -21.25 33.66 -19.43
C SER A 171 -22.46 32.79 -19.10
N ALA A 172 -23.62 33.44 -18.90
CA ALA A 172 -24.93 32.77 -18.82
C ALA A 172 -25.88 33.17 -19.96
N ASP A 173 -25.52 34.12 -20.84
CA ASP A 173 -26.46 34.69 -21.83
C ASP A 173 -25.91 34.76 -23.27
N ARG A 174 -25.35 33.67 -23.80
CA ARG A 174 -24.98 33.59 -25.25
C ARG A 174 -25.30 32.26 -25.93
N ILE A 175 -26.42 31.63 -25.58
CA ILE A 175 -27.00 30.52 -26.38
C ILE A 175 -28.41 30.89 -26.82
N ARG A 176 -28.55 31.98 -27.60
CA ARG A 176 -29.78 32.22 -28.35
C ARG A 176 -29.60 33.31 -29.42
N GLU A 177 -28.83 33.03 -30.46
CA GLU A 177 -29.00 33.67 -31.78
C GLU A 177 -27.98 33.10 -32.77
N GLY A 178 -28.47 32.64 -33.93
CA GLY A 178 -27.61 32.14 -35.00
C GLY A 178 -28.20 31.01 -35.83
N MET A 179 -29.50 31.02 -36.11
CA MET A 179 -30.12 30.18 -37.13
C MET A 179 -30.41 31.03 -38.36
N GLN A 180 -29.47 31.06 -39.31
CA GLN A 180 -29.66 31.28 -40.77
C GLN A 180 -28.31 31.56 -41.42
N GLY A 181 -27.99 30.85 -42.51
CA GLY A 181 -26.79 31.12 -43.31
C GLY A 181 -26.40 29.98 -44.26
N THR A 182 -27.01 29.98 -45.43
CA THR A 182 -26.80 29.16 -46.63
C THR A 182 -25.33 29.12 -47.13
N SER A 183 -24.84 28.00 -47.68
CA SER A 183 -24.26 27.88 -49.05
C SER A 183 -23.41 26.61 -49.32
N GLN A 184 -23.84 25.89 -50.36
CA GLN A 184 -23.07 25.23 -51.45
C GLN A 184 -22.40 23.85 -51.33
N ASN A 185 -22.67 23.10 -52.41
CA ASN A 185 -22.21 21.77 -52.81
C ASN A 185 -20.72 21.70 -53.21
N GLY A 186 -20.13 20.51 -53.02
CA GLY A 186 -18.93 20.02 -53.71
C GLY A 186 -18.73 18.51 -53.43
N PRO A 187 -18.54 17.64 -54.45
CA PRO A 187 -18.73 16.19 -54.30
C PRO A 187 -17.44 15.37 -54.12
N GLY A 188 -17.57 14.24 -53.41
CA GLY A 188 -16.86 12.98 -53.69
C GLY A 188 -15.50 12.73 -53.02
N SER A 189 -15.48 11.82 -52.04
CA SER A 189 -14.62 10.62 -52.08
C SER A 189 -14.96 9.67 -50.91
N GLU A 190 -14.99 8.38 -51.23
CA GLU A 190 -15.35 7.21 -50.43
C GLU A 190 -14.66 7.08 -49.06
N GLY A 191 -15.32 6.41 -48.11
CA GLY A 191 -14.68 5.98 -46.85
C GLY A 191 -15.64 5.46 -45.78
N LEU A 192 -16.04 4.19 -45.91
CA LEU A 192 -16.64 3.26 -44.93
C LEU A 192 -16.70 3.64 -43.41
N MET A 193 -17.93 3.53 -42.84
CA MET A 193 -18.33 3.15 -41.45
C MET A 193 -18.23 4.18 -40.28
N PRO A 194 -19.37 4.78 -39.79
CA PRO A 194 -19.36 5.76 -38.70
C PRO A 194 -20.05 5.32 -37.38
N GLU A 195 -19.82 4.10 -36.86
CA GLU A 195 -20.47 3.67 -35.58
C GLU A 195 -19.51 3.39 -34.41
N GLN A 196 -18.21 3.19 -34.66
CA GLN A 196 -17.23 2.96 -33.58
C GLN A 196 -16.67 4.28 -33.00
N GLN A 197 -16.58 5.35 -33.79
CA GLN A 197 -16.12 6.66 -33.30
C GLN A 197 -17.10 7.31 -32.30
N PHE A 198 -18.41 7.24 -32.54
CA PHE A 198 -19.40 7.76 -31.59
C PHE A 198 -19.42 7.01 -30.24
N LYS A 199 -19.14 5.69 -30.24
CA LYS A 199 -19.03 4.90 -29.01
C LYS A 199 -17.77 5.26 -28.22
N ASN A 200 -16.67 5.55 -28.90
CA ASN A 200 -15.43 6.01 -28.29
C ASN A 200 -15.58 7.41 -27.68
N ASP A 201 -16.26 8.32 -28.38
CA ASP A 201 -16.54 9.66 -27.87
C ASP A 201 -17.50 9.65 -26.68
N ALA A 202 -18.52 8.78 -26.70
CA ALA A 202 -19.45 8.61 -25.58
C ALA A 202 -18.78 7.98 -24.36
N ASN A 203 -17.90 6.99 -24.56
CA ASN A 203 -17.13 6.38 -23.47
C ASN A 203 -16.12 7.37 -22.88
N LEU A 204 -15.50 8.21 -23.72
CA LEU A 204 -14.58 9.24 -23.27
C LEU A 204 -15.30 10.30 -22.43
N ARG A 205 -16.50 10.72 -22.84
CA ARG A 205 -17.37 11.61 -22.07
C ARG A 205 -17.75 11.02 -20.71
N LYS A 206 -18.15 9.74 -20.66
CA LYS A 206 -18.45 9.05 -19.39
C LYS A 206 -17.25 8.99 -18.44
N LYS A 207 -16.05 8.72 -18.95
CA LYS A 207 -14.82 8.76 -18.14
C LYS A 207 -14.52 10.17 -17.62
N TYR A 208 -14.80 11.18 -18.42
CA TYR A 208 -14.65 12.58 -18.03
C TYR A 208 -15.63 12.95 -16.90
N ASP A 209 -16.91 12.57 -17.05
CA ASP A 209 -17.94 12.79 -16.03
C ASP A 209 -17.63 12.05 -14.73
N GLU A 210 -17.11 10.82 -14.81
CA GLU A 210 -16.70 10.03 -13.64
C GLU A 210 -15.50 10.67 -12.91
N LEU A 211 -14.52 11.18 -13.65
CA LEU A 211 -13.38 11.92 -13.08
C LEU A 211 -13.82 13.23 -12.43
N VAL A 212 -14.73 13.97 -13.08
CA VAL A 212 -15.30 15.20 -12.52
C VAL A 212 -16.07 14.88 -11.23
N ALA A 213 -16.93 13.86 -11.24
CA ALA A 213 -17.67 13.42 -10.06
C ALA A 213 -16.73 13.01 -8.91
N PHE A 214 -15.67 12.26 -9.22
CA PHE A 214 -14.66 11.87 -8.23
C PHE A 214 -13.92 13.09 -7.65
N SER A 215 -13.57 14.07 -8.49
CA SER A 215 -12.91 15.30 -8.04
C SER A 215 -13.80 16.15 -7.12
N VAL A 216 -15.11 16.23 -7.42
CA VAL A 216 -16.10 16.93 -6.58
C VAL A 216 -16.24 16.21 -5.24
N ASN A 217 -16.30 14.88 -5.25
CA ASN A 217 -16.39 14.09 -4.03
C ASN A 217 -15.14 14.25 -3.14
N LEU A 218 -13.94 14.19 -3.73
CA LEU A 218 -12.69 14.43 -2.99
C LEU A 218 -12.64 15.85 -2.41
N THR A 219 -13.14 16.84 -3.14
CA THR A 219 -13.21 18.22 -2.65
C THR A 219 -14.15 18.33 -1.45
N ALA A 220 -15.33 17.69 -1.52
CA ALA A 220 -16.26 17.64 -0.41
C ALA A 220 -15.68 16.92 0.82
N GLU A 221 -15.00 15.78 0.64
CA GLU A 221 -14.32 15.07 1.73
C GLU A 221 -13.23 15.94 2.37
N ARG A 222 -12.43 16.63 1.56
CA ARG A 222 -11.40 17.55 2.04
C ARG A 222 -11.98 18.69 2.85
N ASP A 223 -13.12 19.24 2.44
CA ASP A 223 -13.77 20.33 3.17
C ASP A 223 -14.44 19.84 4.46
N ILE A 224 -15.01 18.63 4.47
CA ILE A 224 -15.51 17.97 5.69
C ILE A 224 -14.37 17.78 6.69
N LEU A 225 -13.22 17.26 6.24
CA LEU A 225 -12.07 17.02 7.10
C LEU A 225 -11.47 18.33 7.63
N ASN A 226 -11.39 19.37 6.79
CA ASN A 226 -10.94 20.69 7.24
C ASN A 226 -11.88 21.30 8.29
N ASN A 227 -13.19 21.19 8.10
CA ASN A 227 -14.17 21.67 9.07
C ASN A 227 -14.10 20.89 10.38
N ALA A 228 -13.95 19.56 10.32
CA ALA A 228 -13.78 18.71 11.49
C ALA A 228 -12.48 19.04 12.26
N LEU A 229 -11.39 19.33 11.54
CA LEU A 229 -10.12 19.71 12.11
C LEU A 229 -10.18 21.09 12.79
N GLU A 230 -10.84 22.06 12.18
CA GLU A 230 -11.08 23.38 12.80
C GLU A 230 -12.01 23.28 14.02
N GLN A 231 -13.02 22.41 13.98
CA GLN A 231 -13.86 22.14 15.13
C GLN A 231 -13.07 21.51 16.30
N ALA A 232 -12.27 20.48 16.02
CA ALA A 232 -11.42 19.83 17.02
C ALA A 232 -10.42 20.81 17.65
N LYS A 233 -9.82 21.71 16.84
CA LYS A 233 -8.95 22.78 17.35
C LYS A 233 -9.68 23.75 18.28
N ARG A 234 -10.91 24.16 17.91
CA ARG A 234 -11.72 25.07 18.73
C ARG A 234 -12.11 24.43 20.06
N ASP A 235 -12.49 23.16 20.03
CA ASP A 235 -12.85 22.40 21.23
C ASP A 235 -11.64 22.23 22.15
N LEU A 236 -10.47 21.92 21.60
CA LEU A 236 -9.23 21.84 22.38
C LEU A 236 -8.86 23.19 23.01
N ASN A 237 -8.96 24.28 22.26
CA ASN A 237 -8.67 25.62 22.77
C ASN A 237 -9.67 26.05 23.87
N ARG A 238 -10.94 25.63 23.72
CA ARG A 238 -11.99 25.85 24.73
C ARG A 238 -11.72 25.04 26.00
N GLU A 239 -11.26 23.79 25.88
CA GLU A 239 -10.89 22.97 27.03
C GLU A 239 -9.65 23.53 27.73
N MET A 240 -8.62 23.97 27.00
CA MET A 240 -7.45 24.60 27.58
C MET A 240 -7.82 25.87 28.35
N ALA A 241 -8.66 26.74 27.79
CA ALA A 241 -9.15 27.93 28.48
C ALA A 241 -9.96 27.59 29.74
N ALA A 242 -10.82 26.55 29.67
CA ALA A 242 -11.59 26.09 30.82
C ALA A 242 -10.68 25.54 31.94
N ARG A 243 -9.66 24.74 31.59
CA ARG A 243 -8.66 24.22 32.54
C ARG A 243 -7.87 25.34 33.22
N MET A 244 -7.40 26.33 32.45
CA MET A 244 -6.68 27.48 33.01
C MET A 244 -7.57 28.30 33.96
N SER A 245 -8.86 28.47 33.64
CA SER A 245 -9.79 29.18 34.54
C SER A 245 -10.12 28.41 35.82
N ALA A 246 -10.16 27.08 35.77
CA ALA A 246 -10.36 26.23 36.94
C ALA A 246 -9.13 26.20 37.85
N GLU A 247 -7.92 26.28 37.27
CA GLU A 247 -6.67 26.36 38.01
C GLU A 247 -6.51 27.72 38.72
N ASP A 248 -6.88 28.83 38.06
CA ASP A 248 -6.84 30.17 38.66
C ASP A 248 -7.87 30.35 39.80
N SER A 249 -9.02 29.67 39.70
CA SER A 249 -10.04 29.62 40.76
C SER A 249 -9.62 28.79 41.98
N ALA A 250 -8.75 27.78 41.79
CA ALA A 250 -8.21 26.96 42.89
C ALA A 250 -7.09 27.68 43.67
N VAL A 251 -6.40 28.64 43.06
CA VAL A 251 -5.31 29.42 43.69
C VAL A 251 -5.84 30.65 44.44
N ARG A 252 -7.08 31.11 44.18
CA ARG A 252 -7.65 32.34 44.74
C ARG A 252 -8.65 32.15 45.89
N ALA A 253 -8.59 31.02 46.60
CA ALA A 253 -9.28 30.88 47.88
C ALA A 253 -8.64 31.83 48.93
N PRO A 254 -9.39 32.73 49.58
CA PRO A 254 -8.79 33.72 50.45
C PRO A 254 -8.34 33.09 51.77
N SER A 255 -7.03 33.20 52.01
CA SER A 255 -6.45 33.22 53.35
C SER A 255 -7.06 34.40 54.12
N GLY A 256 -8.03 34.10 55.00
CA GLY A 256 -8.56 35.04 56.00
C GLY A 256 -8.20 34.54 57.39
N GLY A 257 -7.15 35.10 58.00
CA GLY A 257 -6.72 34.79 59.36
C GLY A 257 -7.54 35.53 60.43
N GLY A 258 -7.72 34.91 61.61
CA GLY A 258 -8.34 35.54 62.77
C GLY A 258 -8.51 34.66 64.03
N ARG A 259 -7.40 34.51 64.79
CA ARG A 259 -7.22 34.17 66.22
C ARG A 259 -8.45 33.87 67.14
N THR A 260 -8.37 32.76 67.89
CA THR A 260 -8.42 32.67 69.39
C THR A 260 -7.67 31.41 69.88
N LYS A 261 -7.45 31.30 71.21
CA LYS A 261 -6.27 30.78 71.94
C LYS A 261 -6.50 29.35 72.58
N PRO A 262 -5.59 28.78 73.42
CA PRO A 262 -5.01 27.44 73.21
C PRO A 262 -5.49 26.35 74.20
N GLY A 263 -5.24 25.08 73.86
CA GLY A 263 -5.38 23.93 74.77
C GLY A 263 -4.68 22.68 74.23
N ALA A 264 -3.95 21.99 75.12
CA ALA A 264 -3.19 20.73 75.00
C ALA A 264 -3.86 19.64 74.12
N THR A 265 -3.20 18.65 73.50
CA THR A 265 -2.14 17.74 73.98
C THR A 265 -1.67 16.87 72.80
N ALA A 266 -0.53 16.21 72.96
CA ALA A 266 0.18 15.36 72.01
C ALA A 266 -0.63 14.27 71.27
N GLY A 267 -0.20 13.96 70.04
CA GLY A 267 -0.67 12.80 69.26
C GLY A 267 0.04 12.72 67.91
N GLN A 268 1.18 12.04 67.89
CA GLN A 268 1.94 11.69 66.70
C GLN A 268 1.17 10.62 65.91
N VAL A 269 0.81 10.91 64.65
CA VAL A 269 0.43 9.89 63.67
C VAL A 269 1.03 10.28 62.32
N GLU A 270 2.03 9.52 61.90
CA GLU A 270 2.45 9.45 60.50
C GLU A 270 1.29 8.96 59.64
N GLU A 271 0.86 9.74 58.66
CA GLU A 271 0.00 9.24 57.59
C GLU A 271 0.69 9.45 56.24
N LYS A 272 1.02 8.30 55.63
CA LYS A 272 1.69 8.17 54.34
C LYS A 272 0.88 8.86 53.24
N LYS A 273 1.43 9.93 52.65
CA LYS A 273 0.98 10.41 51.33
C LYS A 273 1.28 9.34 50.28
N ALA A 274 0.27 8.57 49.91
CA ALA A 274 0.25 7.80 48.68
C ALA A 274 0.30 8.76 47.48
N GLY A 275 1.51 9.05 47.01
CA GLY A 275 1.69 9.69 45.71
C GLY A 275 1.16 8.76 44.63
N LYS A 276 0.01 9.08 44.04
CA LYS A 276 -0.41 8.51 42.76
C LYS A 276 0.63 8.92 41.71
N LYS A 277 1.67 8.10 41.55
CA LYS A 277 2.53 8.15 40.37
C LYS A 277 1.67 7.72 39.19
N GLY A 278 1.35 8.66 38.32
CA GLY A 278 0.71 8.38 37.03
C GLY A 278 1.50 7.28 36.32
N PHE A 279 0.78 6.30 35.78
CA PHE A 279 1.36 5.22 34.99
C PHE A 279 2.07 5.85 33.79
N THR A 280 3.40 5.76 33.75
CA THR A 280 4.14 6.22 32.56
C THR A 280 3.82 5.29 31.39
N PHE A 281 3.77 5.84 30.18
CA PHE A 281 3.47 5.11 28.95
C PHE A 281 4.34 3.84 28.79
N PHE A 282 5.57 3.89 29.28
CA PHE A 282 6.49 2.76 29.32
C PHE A 282 6.00 1.58 30.17
N GLN A 283 5.32 1.86 31.28
CA GLN A 283 4.82 0.82 32.17
C GLN A 283 3.56 0.15 31.60
N LEU A 284 2.76 0.90 30.85
CA LEU A 284 1.63 0.36 30.07
C LEU A 284 2.12 -0.52 28.91
N MET A 285 3.18 -0.09 28.21
CA MET A 285 3.86 -0.89 27.20
C MET A 285 4.47 -2.17 27.78
N LEU A 286 5.12 -2.09 28.94
CA LEU A 286 5.71 -3.26 29.61
C LEU A 286 4.64 -4.29 29.99
N VAL A 287 3.50 -3.83 30.55
CA VAL A 287 2.37 -4.71 30.90
C VAL A 287 1.76 -5.34 29.64
N ALA A 288 1.62 -4.60 28.54
CA ALA A 288 1.12 -5.12 27.27
C ALA A 288 2.05 -6.19 26.68
N VAL A 289 3.37 -5.98 26.76
CA VAL A 289 4.37 -6.96 26.31
C VAL A 289 4.31 -8.23 27.17
N ILE A 290 4.22 -8.10 28.50
CA ILE A 290 4.10 -9.25 29.41
C ILE A 290 2.82 -10.04 29.15
N MET A 291 1.68 -9.35 28.97
CA MET A 291 0.39 -9.98 28.61
C MET A 291 0.45 -10.70 27.25
N PHE A 292 1.14 -10.14 26.27
CA PHE A 292 1.29 -10.74 24.95
C PHE A 292 2.10 -12.04 25.01
N PHE A 293 3.18 -12.08 25.80
CA PHE A 293 3.96 -13.30 26.00
C PHE A 293 3.22 -14.30 26.88
N ALA A 294 2.57 -13.89 27.97
CA ALA A 294 1.77 -14.77 28.81
C ALA A 294 0.59 -15.41 28.03
N GLY A 295 -0.10 -14.63 27.20
CA GLY A 295 -1.16 -15.15 26.32
C GLY A 295 -0.65 -16.14 25.27
N LYS A 296 0.60 -16.01 24.85
CA LYS A 296 1.23 -16.94 23.91
C LYS A 296 1.70 -18.25 24.58
N TYR A 297 1.98 -18.23 25.88
CA TYR A 297 2.37 -19.42 26.65
C TYR A 297 1.18 -20.20 27.24
N VAL A 298 0.00 -19.59 27.39
CA VAL A 298 -1.22 -20.27 27.86
C VAL A 298 -2.00 -20.95 26.70
N GLY A 299 -1.68 -20.65 25.45
CA GLY A 299 -2.33 -21.26 24.27
C GLY A 299 -1.83 -22.65 23.85
N ALA A 300 -0.88 -23.25 24.57
CA ALA A 300 -0.26 -24.52 24.22
C ALA A 300 -0.21 -25.49 25.42
N GLY A 301 -1.38 -25.94 25.87
CA GLY A 301 -1.46 -27.04 26.83
C GLY A 301 -2.75 -27.06 27.63
N GLY A 302 -3.74 -27.83 27.18
CA GLY A 302 -4.95 -28.06 27.98
C GLY A 302 -6.07 -28.77 27.23
N ASN A 303 -5.98 -30.09 27.11
CA ASN A 303 -7.14 -30.94 26.89
C ASN A 303 -8.11 -30.77 28.06
N VAL A 304 -9.29 -30.19 27.83
CA VAL A 304 -10.40 -30.25 28.79
C VAL A 304 -11.55 -31.02 28.15
N LYS A 305 -11.64 -32.27 28.60
CA LYS A 305 -12.75 -33.20 28.41
C LYS A 305 -13.96 -32.60 29.13
N ALA A 306 -14.94 -32.07 28.38
CA ALA A 306 -16.22 -31.66 28.96
C ALA A 306 -17.03 -32.92 29.31
N VAL A 307 -16.93 -33.34 30.57
CA VAL A 307 -17.90 -34.20 31.23
C VAL A 307 -19.00 -33.29 31.76
N PHE A 308 -20.19 -33.37 31.17
CA PHE A 308 -21.43 -33.06 31.88
C PHE A 308 -22.47 -34.09 31.48
N GLY A 309 -22.72 -35.02 32.40
CA GLY A 309 -23.88 -35.89 32.38
C GLY A 309 -25.10 -35.12 32.87
N GLY A 310 -26.22 -35.34 32.18
CA GLY A 310 -27.56 -34.95 32.59
C GLY A 310 -28.53 -35.87 31.88
N ALA A 311 -29.01 -36.87 32.61
CA ALA A 311 -29.93 -37.91 32.18
C ALA A 311 -31.26 -37.36 31.65
N THR A 312 -31.89 -38.08 30.70
CA THR A 312 -33.23 -38.71 30.83
C THR A 312 -33.72 -39.28 29.49
N GLY A 313 -34.17 -40.55 29.51
CA GLY A 313 -35.09 -41.21 28.55
C GLY A 313 -34.49 -41.51 27.16
N GLY A 314 -34.26 -42.74 26.70
CA GLY A 314 -34.95 -43.99 26.98
C GLY A 314 -36.25 -44.06 26.18
N VAL A 315 -36.20 -44.52 24.91
CA VAL A 315 -37.09 -45.49 24.22
C VAL A 315 -36.57 -45.71 22.79
N ASN A 316 -36.16 -46.95 22.47
CA ASN A 316 -36.19 -47.54 21.11
C ASN A 316 -37.61 -48.10 20.87
N PRO A 317 -38.13 -48.10 19.64
CA PRO A 317 -38.05 -49.30 18.78
C PRO A 317 -37.76 -48.95 17.32
N ALA A 318 -36.89 -49.68 16.61
CA ALA A 318 -37.22 -50.85 15.81
C ALA A 318 -38.31 -50.60 14.73
N GLU A 319 -37.94 -51.00 13.50
CA GLU A 319 -38.74 -51.21 12.28
C GLU A 319 -38.68 -50.15 11.16
N LEU A 320 -38.33 -50.70 9.98
CA LEU A 320 -38.39 -50.20 8.60
C LEU A 320 -37.19 -49.39 8.07
#